data_AF-A0A964KXM2-F1
#
_entry.id   AF-A0A964KXM2-F1
#
_cell.length_a   1.000
_cell.length_b   1.000
_cell.length_c   1.000
_cell.angle_alpha   90.00
_cell.angle_beta   90.00
_cell.angle_gamma   90.00
#
_symmetry.space_group_name_H-M   'P 1'
#
loop_
_entity.id
_entity.type
_entity.pdbx_description
1 polymer ?
#
loop_
_entity_poly.entity_id
_entity_poly.type
_entity_poly.pdbx_seq_one_letter_code
_entity_poly.pdbx_strand_id
1 'polypeptide(L)'
;MKKVVVDSDIIVEHVSSSKYPSKFRQITSNYFCYTTVFNAIELFSICKTDFERETISEALCGIKILGMNPKPSKSFGKIYAKPRGKNSNDLSAFIGALCLESKLPLLTLRPKNYRWLPELQILQNETF
;
A
#
# COMPACT_ATOMS: atom_id res chain seq x y z
N MET A 1 -15.81 8.22 8.27
CA MET A 1 -15.11 7.64 7.10
C MET A 1 -14.05 6.65 7.59
N LYS A 2 -14.04 5.40 7.09
CA LYS A 2 -13.05 4.39 7.51
C LYS A 2 -11.67 4.74 6.94
N LYS A 3 -10.60 4.44 7.68
CA LYS A 3 -9.21 4.67 7.28
C LYS A 3 -8.59 3.39 6.74
N VAL A 4 -7.82 3.49 5.66
CA VAL A 4 -7.20 2.35 4.97
C VAL A 4 -5.81 2.71 4.46
N VAL A 5 -4.93 1.73 4.33
CA VAL A 5 -3.69 1.84 3.56
C VAL A 5 -3.95 1.26 2.17
N VAL A 6 -3.58 2.00 1.13
CA VAL A 6 -3.66 1.60 -0.27
C VAL A 6 -2.27 1.15 -0.71
N ASP A 7 -2.18 -0.09 -1.20
CA ASP A 7 -0.97 -0.67 -1.76
C ASP A 7 -0.65 -0.05 -3.14
N SER A 8 0.61 -0.13 -3.54
CA SER A 8 1.12 0.44 -4.80
C SER A 8 0.40 -0.11 -6.03
N ASP A 9 0.00 -1.38 -6.02
CA ASP A 9 -0.63 -2.04 -7.16
C ASP A 9 -1.98 -1.43 -7.56
N ILE A 10 -2.75 -0.92 -6.61
CA ILE A 10 -4.00 -0.17 -6.87
C ILE A 10 -3.70 1.17 -7.52
N ILE A 11 -2.62 1.84 -7.11
CA ILE A 11 -2.21 3.13 -7.67
C ILE A 11 -1.63 2.92 -9.08
N VAL A 12 -0.83 1.88 -9.28
CA VAL A 12 -0.36 1.47 -10.61
C VAL A 12 -1.53 1.18 -11.54
N GLU A 13 -2.53 0.42 -11.09
CA GLU A 13 -3.75 0.17 -11.87
C GLU A 13 -4.41 1.49 -12.26
N HIS A 14 -4.56 2.44 -11.32
CA HIS A 14 -5.18 3.72 -11.62
C HIS A 14 -4.48 4.52 -12.71
N VAL A 15 -3.15 4.61 -12.67
CA VAL A 15 -2.41 5.46 -13.60
C VAL A 15 -2.13 4.78 -14.95
N SER A 16 -2.26 3.45 -15.02
CA SER A 16 -2.05 2.66 -16.24
C SER A 16 -3.34 2.24 -16.95
N SER A 17 -4.47 2.25 -16.25
CA SER A 17 -5.76 1.79 -16.75
C SER A 17 -6.53 2.93 -17.42
N SER A 18 -7.22 2.62 -18.51
CA SER A 18 -8.22 3.50 -19.12
C SER A 18 -9.60 3.37 -18.47
N LYS A 19 -9.75 2.50 -17.45
CA LYS A 19 -11.03 2.25 -16.79
C LYS A 19 -11.48 3.47 -15.96
N TYR A 20 -12.72 3.90 -16.18
CA TYR A 20 -13.35 4.97 -15.41
C TYR A 20 -14.68 4.50 -14.80
N PRO A 21 -14.91 4.71 -13.48
CA PRO A 21 -13.90 5.11 -12.50
C PRO A 21 -12.87 3.99 -12.26
N SER A 22 -11.62 4.35 -11.99
CA SER A 22 -10.59 3.40 -11.54
C SER A 22 -10.90 2.89 -10.14
N LYS A 23 -10.29 1.75 -9.73
CA LYS A 23 -10.46 1.24 -8.37
C LYS A 23 -9.96 2.25 -7.33
N PHE A 24 -8.85 2.91 -7.60
CA PHE A 24 -8.33 3.96 -6.72
C PHE A 24 -9.35 5.10 -6.54
N ARG A 25 -10.03 5.53 -7.61
CA ARG A 25 -11.04 6.59 -7.54
C ARG A 25 -12.25 6.17 -6.70
N GLN A 26 -12.70 4.92 -6.85
CA GLN A 26 -13.78 4.36 -6.03
C GLN A 26 -13.36 4.28 -4.56
N ILE A 27 -12.11 3.86 -4.29
CA ILE A 27 -11.56 3.77 -2.93
C ILE A 27 -11.46 5.16 -2.28
N THR A 28 -10.87 6.15 -2.94
CA THR A 28 -10.69 7.51 -2.38
C THR A 28 -12.01 8.24 -2.14
N SER A 29 -13.08 7.85 -2.85
CA SER A 29 -14.43 8.39 -2.62
C SER A 29 -15.10 7.83 -1.35
N ASN A 30 -14.69 6.64 -0.90
CA ASN A 30 -15.33 5.91 0.21
C ASN A 30 -14.49 5.86 1.50
N TYR A 31 -13.18 6.08 1.39
CA TYR A 31 -12.23 5.91 2.48
C TYR A 31 -11.30 7.10 2.65
N PHE A 32 -10.82 7.27 3.88
CA PHE A 32 -9.70 8.15 4.17
C PHE A 32 -8.42 7.37 3.92
N CYS A 33 -7.75 7.68 2.80
CA CYS A 33 -6.67 6.86 2.29
C CYS A 33 -5.30 7.30 2.80
N TYR A 34 -4.53 6.30 3.21
CA TYR A 34 -3.10 6.38 3.42
C TYR A 34 -2.40 5.52 2.36
N THR A 35 -1.11 5.78 2.15
CA THR A 35 -0.16 4.80 1.60
C THR A 35 1.07 4.77 2.50
N THR A 36 2.03 3.87 2.27
CA THR A 36 3.29 3.87 3.01
C THR A 36 4.39 4.55 2.21
N VAL A 37 5.44 5.02 2.90
CA VAL A 37 6.66 5.48 2.23
C VAL A 37 7.27 4.41 1.33
N PHE A 38 7.13 3.13 1.68
CA PHE A 38 7.62 2.00 0.88
C PHE A 38 6.83 1.80 -0.41
N ASN A 39 5.51 2.00 -0.37
CA ASN A 39 4.69 2.02 -1.58
C ASN A 39 5.08 3.19 -2.48
N ALA A 40 5.32 4.38 -1.90
CA ALA A 40 5.78 5.54 -2.68
C ALA A 40 7.15 5.27 -3.32
N ILE A 41 8.10 4.68 -2.58
CA ILE A 41 9.40 4.24 -3.13
C ILE A 41 9.19 3.25 -4.29
N GLU A 42 8.33 2.24 -4.12
CA GLU A 42 8.03 1.26 -5.18
C GLU A 42 7.46 1.96 -6.43
N LEU A 43 6.48 2.86 -6.26
CA LEU A 43 5.85 3.60 -7.36
C LEU A 43 6.85 4.47 -8.13
N PHE A 44 7.69 5.23 -7.43
CA PHE A 44 8.69 6.06 -8.12
C PHE A 44 9.83 5.25 -8.72
N SER A 45 10.14 4.06 -8.18
CA SER A 45 11.21 3.19 -8.69
C SER A 45 10.92 2.59 -10.07
N ILE A 46 9.64 2.47 -10.44
CA ILE A 46 9.23 1.92 -11.73
C ILE A 46 9.06 3.00 -12.82
N CYS A 47 9.04 4.29 -12.45
CA CYS A 47 8.91 5.40 -13.39
C CYS A 47 10.18 5.58 -14.24
N LYS A 48 10.03 5.54 -15.56
CA LYS A 48 11.06 5.74 -16.58
C LYS A 48 11.09 7.16 -17.11
N THR A 49 9.96 7.86 -17.07
CA THR A 49 9.84 9.23 -17.62
C THR A 49 9.39 10.23 -16.54
N ASP A 50 9.65 11.52 -16.77
CA ASP A 50 9.17 12.58 -15.87
C ASP A 50 7.65 12.69 -15.88
N PHE A 51 7.02 12.40 -17.02
CA PHE A 51 5.56 12.32 -17.13
C PHE A 51 4.97 11.25 -16.19
N GLU A 52 5.58 10.05 -16.14
CA GLU A 52 5.17 9.00 -15.21
C GLU A 52 5.37 9.42 -13.75
N ARG A 53 6.47 10.12 -13.43
CA ARG A 53 6.73 10.62 -12.07
C ARG A 53 5.69 11.65 -11.64
N GLU A 54 5.35 12.59 -12.52
CA GLU A 54 4.33 13.60 -12.23
C GLU A 54 2.95 12.95 -12.04
N THR A 55 2.59 12.00 -12.91
CA THR A 55 1.32 11.26 -12.79
C THR A 55 1.21 10.53 -11.45
N ILE A 56 2.30 9.88 -11.00
CA ILE A 56 2.35 9.26 -9.67
C ILE A 56 2.27 10.31 -8.55
N SER A 57 2.98 11.44 -8.69
CA SER A 57 2.95 12.55 -7.72
C SER A 57 1.52 13.07 -7.54
N GLU A 58 0.82 13.33 -8.63
CA GLU A 58 -0.59 13.75 -8.63
C GLU A 58 -1.51 12.73 -7.95
N ALA A 59 -1.33 11.43 -8.23
CA ALA A 59 -2.10 10.37 -7.57
C ALA A 59 -1.84 10.34 -6.05
N LEU A 60 -0.58 10.57 -5.64
CA LEU A 60 -0.18 10.60 -4.23
C LEU A 60 -0.65 11.86 -3.50
N CYS A 61 -0.81 13.01 -4.17
CA CYS A 61 -1.37 14.23 -3.59
C CYS A 61 -2.77 14.03 -2.98
N GLY A 62 -3.53 13.05 -3.48
CA GLY A 62 -4.86 12.72 -2.97
C GLY A 62 -4.88 11.92 -1.66
N ILE A 63 -3.73 11.47 -1.15
CA ILE A 63 -3.66 10.55 0.01
C ILE A 63 -2.52 10.92 0.98
N LYS A 64 -2.59 10.41 2.22
CA LYS A 64 -1.53 10.64 3.22
C LYS A 64 -0.45 9.57 3.17
N ILE A 65 0.82 9.95 3.25
CA ILE A 65 1.95 8.99 3.28
C ILE A 65 2.34 8.70 4.74
N LEU A 66 2.32 7.42 5.11
CA LEU A 66 2.80 6.91 6.39
C LEU A 66 4.31 6.67 6.31
N GLY A 67 5.06 7.47 7.05
CA GLY A 67 6.50 7.29 7.23
C GLY A 67 6.84 6.18 8.23
N MET A 68 8.09 5.73 8.19
CA MET A 68 8.66 4.83 9.20
C MET A 68 9.28 5.65 10.34
N ASN A 69 8.69 5.59 11.54
CA ASN A 69 9.27 6.17 12.74
C ASN A 69 10.23 5.16 13.41
N PRO A 70 11.35 5.59 14.01
CA PRO A 70 12.25 4.69 14.74
C PRO A 70 11.65 4.06 16.00
N LYS A 71 10.66 4.69 16.63
CA LYS A 71 10.04 4.22 17.88
C LYS A 71 9.50 2.77 17.82
N PRO A 72 8.75 2.35 16.79
CA PRO A 72 8.29 0.96 16.63
C PRO A 72 9.33 -0.01 16.02
N SER A 73 10.60 0.36 15.88
CA SER A 73 11.64 -0.49 15.26
C SER A 73 11.72 -1.90 15.84
N LYS A 74 11.56 -2.07 17.16
CA LYS A 74 11.51 -3.39 17.82
C LYS A 74 10.31 -4.24 17.34
N SER A 75 9.15 -3.62 17.12
CA SER A 75 7.95 -4.28 16.59
C SER A 75 8.19 -4.71 15.14
N PHE A 76 8.75 -3.80 14.33
CA PHE A 76 9.07 -4.07 12.93
C PHE A 76 10.09 -5.20 12.78
N GLY A 77 11.15 -5.22 13.59
CA GLY A 77 12.14 -6.30 13.57
C GLY A 77 11.53 -7.68 13.88
N LYS A 78 10.59 -7.75 14.83
CA LYS A 78 9.85 -8.99 15.12
C LYS A 78 8.99 -9.46 13.96
N ILE A 79 8.29 -8.54 13.30
CA ILE A 79 7.44 -8.86 12.14
C ILE A 79 8.32 -9.30 10.96
N TYR A 80 9.40 -8.58 10.70
CA TYR A 80 10.34 -8.86 9.62
C TYR A 80 11.02 -10.23 9.77
N ALA A 81 11.31 -10.66 11.00
CA ALA A 81 11.94 -11.95 11.28
C ALA A 81 10.99 -13.17 11.14
N LYS A 82 9.68 -12.96 10.96
CA LYS A 82 8.74 -14.07 10.77
C LYS A 82 9.06 -14.83 9.47
N PRO A 83 8.87 -16.16 9.41
CA PRO A 83 8.99 -16.92 8.17
C PRO A 83 8.07 -16.36 7.08
N ARG A 84 8.64 -16.12 5.89
CA ARG A 84 7.93 -15.50 4.77
C ARG A 84 7.62 -16.52 3.69
N GLY A 85 6.47 -16.34 3.03
CA GLY A 85 6.11 -17.12 1.85
C GLY A 85 6.88 -16.67 0.61
N LYS A 86 6.94 -17.52 -0.42
CA LYS A 86 7.64 -17.26 -1.69
C LYS A 86 7.24 -15.96 -2.41
N ASN A 87 6.02 -15.46 -2.15
CA ASN A 87 5.50 -14.24 -2.79
C ASN A 87 5.78 -12.96 -1.99
N SER A 88 6.42 -13.05 -0.82
CA SER A 88 6.76 -11.89 -0.01
C SER A 88 8.16 -11.40 -0.35
N ASN A 89 8.31 -10.07 -0.39
CA ASN A 89 9.59 -9.38 -0.45
C ASN A 89 9.79 -8.50 0.80
N ASP A 90 10.96 -7.88 0.92
CA ASP A 90 11.28 -7.01 2.08
C ASP A 90 10.32 -5.82 2.18
N LEU A 91 9.94 -5.20 1.05
CA LEU A 91 8.98 -4.10 1.04
C LEU A 91 7.62 -4.51 1.61
N SER A 92 7.08 -5.66 1.20
CA SER A 92 5.79 -6.19 1.72
C SER A 92 5.84 -6.44 3.23
N ALA A 93 6.99 -6.80 3.78
CA ALA A 93 7.18 -6.94 5.22
C ALA A 93 7.10 -5.60 5.94
N PHE A 94 7.76 -4.56 5.41
CA PHE A 94 7.69 -3.22 5.99
C PHE A 94 6.32 -2.57 5.84
N ILE A 95 5.65 -2.77 4.69
CA ILE A 95 4.28 -2.30 4.45
C ILE A 95 3.33 -2.94 5.47
N GLY A 96 3.37 -4.27 5.60
CA GLY A 96 2.55 -5.00 6.57
C GLY A 96 2.83 -4.57 8.01
N ALA A 97 4.10 -4.37 8.36
CA ALA A 97 4.49 -3.90 9.69
C ALA A 97 3.95 -2.50 10.00
N LEU A 98 4.02 -1.56 9.05
CA LEU A 98 3.43 -0.23 9.20
C LEU A 98 1.91 -0.27 9.35
N CYS A 99 1.23 -1.15 8.60
CA CYS A 99 -0.21 -1.33 8.71
C CYS A 99 -0.61 -1.85 10.11
N LEU A 100 0.11 -2.84 10.63
CA LEU A 100 -0.13 -3.39 11.97
C LEU A 100 0.11 -2.35 13.07
N GLU A 101 1.22 -1.62 13.02
CA GLU A 101 1.54 -0.59 14.01
C GLU A 101 0.54 0.57 13.97
N SER A 102 0.10 0.96 12.77
CA SER A 102 -0.88 2.03 12.58
C SER A 102 -2.32 1.56 12.85
N LYS A 103 -2.54 0.25 13.04
CA LYS A 103 -3.86 -0.38 13.16
C LYS A 103 -4.78 -0.02 11.98
N LEU A 104 -4.21 -0.01 10.78
CA LEU A 104 -4.93 0.30 9.55
C LEU A 104 -4.99 -0.94 8.66
N PRO A 105 -6.16 -1.26 8.09
CA PRO A 105 -6.26 -2.35 7.14
C PRO A 105 -5.61 -1.99 5.80
N LEU A 106 -5.14 -3.00 5.08
CA LEU A 106 -4.53 -2.88 3.77
C LEU A 106 -5.54 -3.20 2.65
N LEU A 107 -5.55 -2.37 1.62
CA LEU A 107 -6.17 -2.62 0.32
C LEU A 107 -5.08 -2.93 -0.69
N THR A 108 -5.14 -4.10 -1.33
CA THR A 108 -4.14 -4.57 -2.29
C THR A 108 -4.79 -5.47 -3.34
N LEU A 109 -4.28 -5.44 -4.58
CA LEU A 109 -4.64 -6.40 -5.63
C LEU A 109 -3.82 -7.70 -5.51
N ARG A 110 -2.79 -7.72 -4.65
CA ARG A 110 -1.86 -8.85 -4.43
C ARG A 110 -1.96 -9.40 -2.99
N PRO A 111 -3.13 -9.86 -2.51
CA PRO A 111 -3.28 -10.33 -1.11
C PRO A 111 -2.37 -11.53 -0.78
N LYS A 112 -1.93 -12.30 -1.79
CA LYS A 112 -1.00 -13.41 -1.61
C LYS A 112 0.36 -12.98 -1.04
N ASN A 113 0.78 -11.73 -1.24
CA ASN A 113 2.05 -11.19 -0.74
C ASN A 113 2.07 -11.08 0.80
N TYR A 114 0.90 -11.09 1.43
CA TYR A 114 0.72 -10.82 2.85
C TYR A 114 0.17 -12.01 3.65
N ARG A 115 -0.07 -13.17 3.01
CA ARG A 115 -0.63 -14.37 3.67
C ARG A 115 0.18 -14.90 4.86
N TRP A 116 1.48 -14.61 4.88
CA TRP A 116 2.39 -14.98 5.98
C TRP A 116 2.20 -14.11 7.24
N LEU A 117 1.39 -13.05 7.15
CA LEU A 117 1.09 -12.11 8.23
C LEU A 117 -0.42 -12.15 8.55
N PRO A 118 -0.93 -13.19 9.23
CA PRO A 118 -2.36 -13.38 9.45
C PRO A 118 -3.01 -12.29 10.31
N GLU A 119 -2.22 -11.55 11.09
CA GLU A 119 -2.72 -10.44 11.90
C GLU A 119 -3.06 -9.20 11.04
N LEU A 120 -2.58 -9.14 9.79
CA LEU A 120 -2.86 -8.01 8.91
C LEU A 120 -4.26 -8.13 8.33
N GLN A 121 -5.12 -7.18 8.68
CA GLN A 121 -6.44 -7.07 8.06
C GLN A 121 -6.29 -6.60 6.61
N ILE A 122 -6.59 -7.50 5.67
CA ILE A 122 -6.67 -7.17 4.24
C ILE A 122 -8.14 -7.01 3.89
N LEU A 123 -8.51 -5.84 3.37
CA LEU A 123 -9.84 -5.63 2.82
C LEU A 123 -9.84 -6.12 1.37
N GLN A 124 -10.68 -7.11 1.10
CA GLN A 124 -11.01 -7.53 -0.25
C GLN A 124 -12.45 -7.05 -0.47
N ASN A 125 -12.66 -5.97 -1.23
CA ASN A 125 -14.00 -5.68 -1.69
C ASN A 125 -14.19 -6.34 -3.06
N GLU A 126 -15.17 -7.24 -3.12
CA GLU A 126 -15.74 -7.79 -4.36
C GLU A 126 -16.61 -6.76 -5.11
N THR A 127 -16.78 -5.57 -4.56
CA THR A 127 -17.50 -4.45 -5.17
C THR A 127 -16.73 -3.16 -4.89
N PHE A 128 -15.95 -2.72 -5.88
CA PHE A 128 -15.56 -1.33 -6.06
C PHE A 128 -16.26 -0.80 -7.30
#